data_AF-A0A3D8J0T1-F1
#
_entry.id   AF-A0A3D8J0T1-F1
#
_cell.length_a   1.000
_cell.length_b   1.000
_cell.length_c   1.000
_cell.angle_alpha   90.00
_cell.angle_beta   90.00
_cell.angle_gamma   90.00
#
_symmetry.space_group_name_H-M   'P 1'
#
loop_
_entity.id
_entity.type
_entity.pdbx_description
1 polymer ?
#
loop_
_entity_poly.entity_id
_entity_poly.type
_entity_poly.pdbx_seq_one_letter_code
_entity_poly.pdbx_strand_id
1 'polypeptide(L)'
;MKYKIARYLKQNSETLIIFERSKQIKELKQELNHNGHHVICYALMLATTSLEEALKGIFKTYLNYHNTHGYILNFVYCSIKRQFSFDYHNIADILGKFDLSLKDKFKNRVQNNENKEKILDHVKSLLTTRNVFAHTGKISSGTSINTIIKQYKSAVILMGILISVLNLVEE
;
A
#
# COMPACT_ATOMS: atom_id res chain seq x y z
N MET A 1 26.15 16.29 -1.00
CA MET A 1 24.74 16.34 -1.46
C MET A 1 23.83 15.40 -0.64
N LYS A 2 24.05 15.27 0.68
CA LYS A 2 23.47 14.22 1.56
C LYS A 2 22.14 14.61 2.26
N TYR A 3 21.53 15.74 1.92
CA TYR A 3 20.46 16.37 2.73
C TYR A 3 19.08 16.45 2.06
N LYS A 4 18.88 15.90 0.86
CA LYS A 4 17.62 16.10 0.13
C LYS A 4 16.51 15.09 0.48
N ILE A 5 16.81 13.80 0.63
CA ILE A 5 15.77 12.77 0.84
C ILE A 5 15.25 12.78 2.28
N ALA A 6 16.11 12.83 3.30
CA ALA A 6 15.66 12.93 4.69
C ALA A 6 14.86 14.22 4.96
N ARG A 7 15.18 15.32 4.28
CA ARG A 7 14.43 16.58 4.36
C ARG A 7 13.11 16.50 3.59
N TYR A 8 13.05 15.76 2.48
CA TYR A 8 11.84 15.56 1.67
C TYR A 8 10.87 14.54 2.26
N LEU A 9 11.35 13.46 2.88
CA LEU A 9 10.54 12.49 3.65
C LEU A 9 9.97 13.14 4.93
N LYS A 10 10.70 14.10 5.52
CA LYS A 10 10.24 14.92 6.65
C LYS A 10 9.28 16.03 6.22
N GLN A 11 9.27 16.41 4.94
CA GLN A 11 8.35 17.41 4.35
C GLN A 11 7.14 16.79 3.64
N ASN A 12 7.18 15.52 3.23
CA ASN A 12 6.06 14.81 2.62
C ASN A 12 5.44 13.85 3.65
N SER A 13 4.45 14.39 4.34
CA SER A 13 3.59 13.76 5.35
C SER A 13 3.03 12.39 4.95
N GLU A 14 2.93 12.06 3.66
CA GLU A 14 2.27 10.86 3.14
C GLU A 14 2.96 9.53 3.51
N THR A 15 4.27 9.52 3.78
CA THR A 15 4.99 8.29 4.19
C THR A 15 4.99 8.10 5.71
N LEU A 16 4.96 9.20 6.47
CA LEU A 16 4.75 9.20 7.94
C LEU A 16 3.36 8.64 8.29
N ILE A 17 2.37 8.90 7.43
CA ILE A 17 0.98 8.43 7.58
C ILE A 17 0.88 6.90 7.71
N ILE A 18 1.74 6.11 7.04
CA ILE A 18 1.67 4.64 7.10
C ILE A 18 2.04 4.13 8.51
N PHE A 19 3.06 4.75 9.13
CA PHE A 19 3.54 4.40 10.47
C PHE A 19 2.62 4.95 11.56
N GLU A 20 2.13 6.18 11.43
CA GLU A 20 1.18 6.78 12.38
C GLU A 20 -0.18 6.06 12.35
N ARG A 21 -0.67 5.65 11.18
CA ARG A 21 -1.93 4.88 11.07
C ARG A 21 -1.80 3.46 11.62
N SER A 22 -0.62 2.84 11.55
CA SER A 22 -0.36 1.55 12.21
C SER A 22 -0.47 1.65 13.74
N LYS A 23 -0.11 2.81 14.31
CA LYS A 23 -0.25 3.12 15.74
C LYS A 23 -1.72 3.35 16.11
N GLN A 24 -2.46 4.12 15.31
CA GLN A 24 -3.91 4.34 15.48
C GLN A 24 -4.72 3.04 15.42
N ILE A 25 -4.39 2.11 14.50
CA ILE A 25 -5.04 0.77 14.44
C ILE A 25 -4.80 -0.02 15.74
N LYS A 26 -3.66 0.20 16.41
CA LYS A 26 -3.31 -0.45 17.67
C LYS A 26 -4.05 0.16 18.86
N GLU A 27 -4.24 1.48 18.86
CA GLU A 27 -4.96 2.24 19.89
C GLU A 27 -6.47 1.95 19.84
N LEU A 28 -7.05 1.82 18.65
CA LEU A 28 -8.45 1.41 18.45
C LEU A 28 -8.81 0.06 19.06
N LYS A 29 -7.81 -0.80 19.31
CA LYS A 29 -7.99 -2.10 19.97
C LYS A 29 -8.23 -1.97 21.49
N GLN A 30 -7.79 -0.88 22.11
CA GLN A 30 -7.89 -0.69 23.57
C GLN A 30 -9.22 -0.04 24.00
N GLU A 31 -9.88 0.73 23.14
CA GLU A 31 -11.06 1.53 23.55
C GLU A 31 -12.43 0.87 23.32
N LEU A 32 -12.55 -0.19 22.52
CA LEU A 32 -13.87 -0.59 21.99
C LEU A 32 -14.21 -2.07 22.24
N ASN A 33 -14.57 -2.38 23.49
CA ASN A 33 -15.00 -3.72 23.93
C ASN A 33 -16.49 -4.06 23.67
N HIS A 34 -17.26 -3.21 22.97
CA HIS A 34 -18.70 -3.45 22.76
C HIS A 34 -19.22 -3.42 21.31
N ASN A 35 -18.38 -3.13 20.30
CA ASN A 35 -18.83 -3.04 18.89
C ASN A 35 -17.87 -3.71 17.90
N GLY A 36 -17.54 -4.99 18.14
CA GLY A 36 -16.51 -5.72 17.38
C GLY A 36 -16.68 -5.65 15.85
N HIS A 37 -17.90 -5.74 15.33
CA HIS A 37 -18.16 -5.68 13.89
C HIS A 37 -17.80 -4.32 13.27
N HIS A 38 -18.29 -3.22 13.84
CA HIS A 38 -18.03 -1.87 13.32
C HIS A 38 -16.54 -1.52 13.38
N VAL A 39 -15.83 -1.94 14.43
CA VAL A 39 -14.39 -1.73 14.55
C VAL A 39 -13.62 -2.51 13.48
N ILE A 40 -14.02 -3.75 13.19
CA ILE A 40 -13.41 -4.55 12.12
C ILE A 40 -13.65 -3.88 10.76
N CYS A 41 -14.86 -3.41 10.47
CA CYS A 41 -15.18 -2.67 9.25
C CYS A 41 -14.33 -1.40 9.11
N TYR A 42 -14.25 -0.61 10.18
CA TYR A 42 -13.46 0.61 10.20
C TYR A 42 -11.96 0.31 9.98
N ALA A 43 -11.41 -0.67 10.69
CA ALA A 43 -10.02 -1.08 10.55
C ALA A 43 -9.70 -1.59 9.13
N LEU A 44 -10.62 -2.33 8.51
CA LEU A 44 -10.50 -2.82 7.14
C LEU A 44 -10.40 -1.65 6.17
N MET A 45 -11.36 -0.71 6.23
CA MET A 45 -11.40 0.46 5.36
C MET A 45 -10.18 1.36 5.55
N LEU A 46 -9.77 1.61 6.80
CA LEU A 46 -8.58 2.39 7.12
C LEU A 46 -7.32 1.74 6.54
N ALA A 47 -7.15 0.43 6.73
CA ALA A 47 -6.01 -0.34 6.24
C ALA A 47 -5.91 -0.31 4.71
N THR A 48 -7.00 -0.55 3.98
CA THR A 48 -6.95 -0.55 2.51
C THR A 48 -6.76 0.85 1.95
N THR A 49 -7.43 1.84 2.54
CA THR A 49 -7.33 3.24 2.08
C THR A 49 -5.92 3.79 2.29
N SER A 50 -5.28 3.51 3.44
CA SER A 50 -3.91 3.95 3.69
C SER A 50 -2.90 3.31 2.74
N LEU A 51 -3.08 2.05 2.36
CA LEU A 51 -2.21 1.38 1.38
C LEU A 51 -2.37 1.97 -0.02
N GLU A 52 -3.60 2.26 -0.45
CA GLU A 52 -3.86 2.90 -1.74
C GLU A 52 -3.29 4.33 -1.80
N GLU A 53 -3.46 5.12 -0.73
CA GLU A 53 -2.88 6.47 -0.61
C GLU A 53 -1.35 6.41 -0.64
N ALA A 54 -0.75 5.52 0.16
CA ALA A 54 0.69 5.30 0.20
C ALA A 54 1.26 4.95 -1.19
N LEU A 55 0.60 4.06 -1.91
CA LEU A 55 1.06 3.61 -3.22
C LEU A 55 0.97 4.74 -4.26
N LYS A 56 -0.10 5.55 -4.23
CA LYS A 56 -0.19 6.77 -5.04
C LYS A 56 0.94 7.76 -4.70
N GLY A 57 1.25 7.92 -3.41
CA GLY A 57 2.35 8.77 -2.93
C GLY A 57 3.73 8.29 -3.40
N ILE A 58 3.98 6.97 -3.40
CA ILE A 58 5.21 6.37 -3.91
C ILE A 58 5.38 6.66 -5.40
N PHE A 59 4.36 6.41 -6.22
CA PHE A 59 4.46 6.68 -7.66
C PHE A 59 4.61 8.16 -7.97
N LYS A 60 3.89 9.03 -7.25
CA LYS A 60 4.05 10.48 -7.36
C LYS A 60 5.49 10.91 -7.04
N THR A 61 6.05 10.37 -5.96
CA THR A 61 7.45 10.61 -5.56
C THR A 61 8.42 10.16 -6.64
N TYR A 62 8.24 8.96 -7.18
CA TYR A 62 9.07 8.42 -8.26
C TYR A 62 9.04 9.32 -9.51
N LEU A 63 7.85 9.75 -9.94
CA LEU A 63 7.70 10.62 -11.11
C LEU A 63 8.34 11.99 -10.92
N ASN A 64 8.21 12.55 -9.72
CA ASN A 64 8.86 13.81 -9.35
C ASN A 64 10.38 13.69 -9.36
N TYR A 65 10.93 12.58 -8.84
CA TYR A 65 12.37 12.33 -8.79
C TYR A 65 12.99 12.28 -10.20
N HIS A 66 12.30 11.67 -11.16
CA HIS A 66 12.74 11.59 -12.54
C HIS A 66 12.44 12.84 -13.39
N ASN A 67 12.05 13.97 -12.76
CA ASN A 67 11.75 15.24 -13.44
C ASN A 67 10.73 15.11 -14.59
N THR A 68 9.71 14.28 -14.41
CA THR A 68 8.67 14.07 -15.42
C THR A 68 7.93 15.39 -15.68
N HIS A 69 7.74 15.77 -16.95
CA HIS A 69 7.05 17.00 -17.32
C HIS A 69 5.63 17.04 -16.70
N GLY A 70 5.19 18.21 -16.20
CA GLY A 70 3.96 18.34 -15.39
C GLY A 70 2.69 17.74 -16.03
N TYR A 71 2.51 17.86 -17.34
CA TYR A 71 1.39 17.25 -18.08
C TYR A 71 1.46 15.72 -18.13
N ILE A 72 2.65 15.14 -18.33
CA ILE A 72 2.87 13.69 -18.32
C ILE A 72 2.66 13.16 -16.90
N LEU A 73 3.16 13.88 -15.91
CA LEU A 73 2.95 13.54 -14.50
C LEU A 73 1.45 13.54 -14.14
N ASN A 74 0.70 14.56 -14.56
CA ASN A 74 -0.73 14.63 -14.33
C ASN A 74 -1.49 13.53 -15.09
N PHE A 75 -1.15 13.26 -16.35
CA PHE A 75 -1.76 12.19 -17.14
C PHE A 75 -1.55 10.81 -16.49
N VAL A 76 -0.32 10.51 -16.09
CA VAL A 76 0.00 9.24 -15.44
C VAL A 76 -0.63 9.17 -14.05
N TYR A 77 -0.57 10.25 -13.26
CA TYR A 77 -1.22 10.30 -11.95
C TYR A 77 -2.75 10.13 -12.06
N CYS A 78 -3.40 10.74 -13.05
CA CYS A 78 -4.83 10.54 -13.32
C CYS A 78 -5.15 9.10 -13.74
N SER A 79 -4.28 8.49 -14.54
CA SER A 79 -4.39 7.09 -14.96
C SER A 79 -4.24 6.13 -13.77
N ILE A 80 -3.31 6.44 -12.87
CA ILE A 80 -3.13 5.74 -11.59
C ILE A 80 -4.38 5.95 -10.73
N LYS A 81 -4.85 7.18 -10.50
CA LYS A 81 -5.95 7.50 -9.57
C LYS A 81 -7.29 6.81 -9.89
N ARG A 82 -7.61 6.56 -11.16
CA ARG A 82 -8.94 6.08 -11.59
C ARG A 82 -9.21 4.57 -11.41
N GLN A 83 -8.19 3.72 -11.27
CA GLN A 83 -8.37 2.25 -11.28
C GLN A 83 -7.59 1.51 -10.18
N PHE A 84 -7.21 2.20 -9.12
CA PHE A 84 -6.10 1.73 -8.29
C PHE A 84 -6.51 0.93 -7.07
N SER A 85 -6.32 -0.38 -7.14
CA SER A 85 -6.26 -1.27 -5.98
C SER A 85 -4.79 -1.56 -5.66
N PHE A 86 -4.43 -1.69 -4.37
CA PHE A 86 -3.07 -2.02 -3.92
C PHE A 86 -2.71 -3.50 -4.13
N ASP A 87 -3.18 -4.18 -5.17
CA ASP A 87 -2.80 -5.57 -5.43
C ASP A 87 -1.48 -5.70 -6.19
N TYR A 88 -0.85 -6.86 -6.03
CA TYR A 88 0.38 -7.24 -6.71
C TYR A 88 0.32 -7.09 -8.23
N HIS A 89 -0.79 -7.50 -8.86
CA HIS A 89 -0.92 -7.47 -10.32
C HIS A 89 -0.98 -6.04 -10.84
N ASN A 90 -1.81 -5.19 -10.21
CA ASN A 90 -1.90 -3.78 -10.52
C ASN A 90 -0.55 -3.08 -10.31
N ILE A 91 0.15 -3.32 -9.20
CA ILE A 91 1.49 -2.74 -9.00
C ILE A 91 2.42 -3.12 -10.15
N ALA A 92 2.50 -4.41 -10.50
CA ALA A 92 3.33 -4.89 -11.59
C ALA A 92 2.94 -4.29 -12.95
N ASP A 93 1.64 -4.15 -13.24
CA ASP A 93 1.14 -3.61 -14.50
C ASP A 93 1.36 -2.11 -14.63
N ILE A 94 1.19 -1.35 -13.54
CA ILE A 94 1.56 0.06 -13.53
C ILE A 94 3.06 0.22 -13.72
N LEU A 95 3.90 -0.58 -13.06
CA LEU A 95 5.34 -0.58 -13.32
C LEU A 95 5.64 -0.86 -14.79
N GLY A 96 4.98 -1.83 -15.41
CA GLY A 96 5.18 -2.16 -16.81
C GLY A 96 4.75 -1.06 -17.78
N LYS A 97 3.81 -0.19 -17.39
CA LYS A 97 3.45 1.01 -18.16
C LYS A 97 4.54 2.09 -18.12
N PHE A 98 5.38 2.09 -17.07
CA PHE A 98 6.53 2.98 -16.97
C PHE A 98 7.76 2.38 -17.65
N ASP A 99 8.13 1.17 -17.24
CA ASP A 99 9.29 0.44 -17.70
C ASP A 99 9.09 -1.06 -17.40
N LEU A 100 9.17 -1.89 -18.45
CA LEU A 100 9.09 -3.35 -18.33
C LEU A 100 10.18 -3.91 -17.41
N SER A 101 11.37 -3.29 -17.38
CA SER A 101 12.46 -3.71 -16.49
C SER A 101 12.10 -3.56 -15.00
N LEU A 102 11.33 -2.53 -14.64
CA LEU A 102 10.85 -2.32 -13.27
C LEU A 102 9.80 -3.36 -12.89
N LYS A 103 8.90 -3.70 -13.81
CA LYS A 103 7.93 -4.78 -13.64
C LYS A 103 8.65 -6.10 -13.35
N ASP A 104 9.64 -6.44 -14.15
CA ASP A 104 10.39 -7.70 -13.99
C ASP A 104 11.19 -7.72 -12.70
N LYS A 105 11.88 -6.63 -12.35
CA LYS A 105 12.60 -6.50 -11.06
C LYS A 105 11.65 -6.65 -9.87
N PHE A 106 10.48 -6.02 -9.90
CA PHE A 106 9.48 -6.15 -8.85
C PHE A 106 8.97 -7.57 -8.72
N LYS A 107 8.57 -8.19 -9.83
CA LYS A 107 8.14 -9.58 -9.83
C LYS A 107 9.22 -10.51 -9.27
N ASN A 108 10.46 -10.36 -9.73
CA ASN A 108 11.57 -11.20 -9.27
C ASN A 108 11.85 -11.01 -7.78
N ARG A 109 11.86 -9.77 -7.27
CA ARG A 109 12.07 -9.52 -5.82
C ARG A 109 10.94 -10.08 -4.96
N VAL A 110 9.69 -10.01 -5.42
CA VAL A 110 8.57 -10.65 -4.73
C VAL A 110 8.70 -12.17 -4.77
N GLN A 111 9.05 -12.75 -5.92
CA GLN A 111 9.18 -14.21 -6.09
C GLN A 111 10.34 -14.81 -5.29
N ASN A 112 11.40 -14.02 -5.05
CA ASN A 112 12.55 -14.43 -4.25
C ASN A 112 12.39 -14.13 -2.76
N ASN A 113 11.25 -13.56 -2.33
CA ASN A 113 10.99 -13.32 -0.92
C ASN A 113 10.59 -14.64 -0.24
N GLU A 114 11.23 -14.97 0.89
CA GLU A 114 10.93 -16.18 1.67
C GLU A 114 9.46 -16.30 2.08
N ASN A 115 8.77 -15.17 2.25
CA ASN A 115 7.37 -15.10 2.65
C ASN A 115 6.40 -14.81 1.50
N LYS A 116 6.79 -15.03 0.23
CA LYS A 116 6.00 -14.60 -0.94
C LYS A 116 4.54 -15.05 -0.91
N GLU A 117 4.27 -16.32 -0.63
CA GLU A 117 2.92 -16.90 -0.68
C GLU A 117 2.04 -16.22 0.36
N LYS A 118 2.55 -16.15 1.59
CA LYS A 118 1.88 -15.45 2.70
C LYS A 118 1.62 -13.98 2.38
N ILE A 119 2.56 -13.27 1.76
CA ILE A 119 2.36 -11.87 1.38
C ILE A 119 1.23 -11.73 0.37
N LEU A 120 1.28 -12.52 -0.71
CA LEU A 120 0.30 -12.45 -1.79
C LEU A 120 -1.09 -12.87 -1.31
N ASP A 121 -1.19 -13.94 -0.52
CA ASP A 121 -2.45 -14.43 0.04
C ASP A 121 -3.06 -13.43 1.02
N HIS A 122 -2.24 -12.82 1.87
CA HIS A 122 -2.70 -11.79 2.79
C HIS A 122 -3.22 -10.55 2.07
N VAL A 123 -2.50 -10.05 1.06
CA VAL A 123 -2.90 -8.89 0.25
C VAL A 123 -4.20 -9.19 -0.49
N LYS A 124 -4.28 -10.36 -1.14
CA LYS A 124 -5.49 -10.81 -1.84
C LYS A 124 -6.67 -10.94 -0.89
N SER A 125 -6.47 -11.53 0.28
CA SER A 125 -7.53 -11.70 1.30
C SER A 125 -8.04 -10.37 1.82
N LEU A 126 -7.13 -9.41 2.08
CA LEU A 126 -7.49 -8.08 2.57
C LEU A 126 -8.36 -7.34 1.53
N LEU A 127 -7.95 -7.36 0.26
CA LEU A 127 -8.70 -6.76 -0.84
C LEU A 127 -10.02 -7.45 -1.10
N THR A 128 -10.05 -8.78 -1.07
CA THR A 128 -11.28 -9.57 -1.24
C THR A 128 -12.27 -9.22 -0.14
N THR A 129 -11.81 -9.15 1.12
CA THR A 129 -12.66 -8.78 2.25
C THR A 129 -13.20 -7.36 2.11
N ARG A 130 -12.35 -6.39 1.70
CA ARG A 130 -12.79 -5.02 1.41
C ARG A 130 -13.83 -4.97 0.31
N ASN A 131 -13.64 -5.69 -0.78
CA ASN A 131 -14.56 -5.69 -1.92
C ASN A 131 -15.91 -6.30 -1.54
N VAL A 132 -15.90 -7.44 -0.84
CA VAL A 132 -17.13 -8.06 -0.31
C VAL A 132 -17.86 -7.07 0.61
N PHE A 133 -17.15 -6.40 1.51
CA PHE A 133 -17.73 -5.40 2.39
C PHE A 133 -18.33 -4.21 1.62
N ALA A 134 -17.61 -3.67 0.64
CA ALA A 134 -18.08 -2.54 -0.17
C ALA A 134 -19.35 -2.87 -0.96
N HIS A 135 -19.49 -4.10 -1.45
CA HIS A 135 -20.66 -4.52 -2.24
C HIS A 135 -21.85 -4.99 -1.38
N THR A 136 -21.58 -5.67 -0.27
CA THR A 136 -22.63 -6.36 0.51
C THR A 136 -22.92 -5.72 1.86
N GLY A 137 -22.07 -4.79 2.31
CA GLY A 137 -22.09 -4.25 3.66
C GLY A 137 -21.66 -5.25 4.75
N LYS A 138 -21.24 -6.46 4.38
CA LYS A 138 -20.93 -7.55 5.31
C LYS A 138 -19.46 -7.94 5.26
N ILE A 139 -18.96 -8.42 6.39
CA ILE A 139 -17.61 -8.99 6.51
C ILE A 139 -17.75 -10.50 6.68
N SER A 140 -16.86 -11.26 6.02
CA SER A 140 -16.80 -12.71 6.12
C SER A 140 -16.68 -13.19 7.57
N SER A 141 -17.43 -14.23 7.91
CA SER A 141 -17.32 -14.93 9.18
C SER A 141 -15.88 -15.42 9.40
N GLY A 142 -15.25 -14.99 10.49
CA GLY A 142 -13.85 -15.31 10.82
C GLY A 142 -12.85 -14.16 10.62
N THR A 143 -13.25 -13.05 9.99
CA THR A 143 -12.43 -11.84 9.97
C THR A 143 -12.39 -11.22 11.37
N SER A 144 -11.18 -10.98 11.86
CA SER A 144 -10.93 -10.30 13.14
C SER A 144 -9.99 -9.11 12.93
N ILE A 145 -9.93 -8.21 13.91
CA ILE A 145 -8.95 -7.11 13.90
C ILE A 145 -7.52 -7.65 13.77
N ASN A 146 -7.20 -8.73 14.47
CA ASN A 146 -5.87 -9.35 14.39
C ASN A 146 -5.57 -9.89 12.97
N THR A 147 -6.59 -10.41 12.28
CA THR A 147 -6.49 -10.84 10.88
C THR A 147 -6.16 -9.65 9.98
N ILE A 148 -6.88 -8.53 10.11
CA ILE A 148 -6.63 -7.31 9.34
C ILE A 148 -5.22 -6.78 9.60
N ILE A 149 -4.77 -6.72 10.87
CA ILE A 149 -3.41 -6.26 11.22
C ILE A 149 -2.34 -7.13 10.57
N LYS A 150 -2.50 -8.47 10.61
CA LYS A 150 -1.55 -9.40 9.98
C LYS A 150 -1.48 -9.18 8.47
N GLN A 151 -2.64 -9.03 7.83
CA GLN A 151 -2.73 -8.80 6.40
C GLN A 151 -2.13 -7.46 5.99
N TYR A 152 -2.42 -6.40 6.74
CA TYR A 152 -1.86 -5.06 6.54
C TYR A 152 -0.34 -5.06 6.64
N LYS A 153 0.24 -5.74 7.64
CA LYS A 153 1.70 -5.87 7.77
C LYS A 153 2.33 -6.54 6.54
N SER A 154 1.71 -7.59 6.01
CA SER A 154 2.17 -8.23 4.78
C SER A 154 2.09 -7.29 3.58
N ALA A 155 1.03 -6.49 3.47
CA ALA A 155 0.94 -5.46 2.43
C ALA A 155 2.03 -4.40 2.57
N VAL A 156 2.37 -3.96 3.79
CA VAL A 156 3.49 -3.04 4.03
C VAL A 156 4.82 -3.63 3.58
N ILE A 157 5.05 -4.94 3.75
CA ILE A 157 6.25 -5.61 3.23
C ILE A 157 6.28 -5.54 1.69
N LEU A 158 5.14 -5.80 1.02
CA LEU A 158 5.04 -5.66 -0.44
C LEU A 158 5.36 -4.23 -0.91
N MET A 159 4.90 -3.23 -0.18
CA MET A 159 5.22 -1.82 -0.41
C MET A 159 6.72 -1.54 -0.23
N GLY A 160 7.35 -2.14 0.78
CA GLY A 160 8.80 -2.07 0.98
C GLY A 160 9.58 -2.65 -0.20
N ILE A 161 9.13 -3.79 -0.75
CA ILE A 161 9.71 -4.37 -1.97
C ILE A 161 9.58 -3.38 -3.14
N LEU A 162 8.41 -2.77 -3.35
CA LEU A 162 8.23 -1.77 -4.40
C LEU A 162 9.18 -0.57 -4.25
N ILE A 163 9.25 0.01 -3.05
CA ILE A 163 10.15 1.13 -2.73
C ILE A 163 11.59 0.78 -3.07
N SER A 164 12.01 -0.44 -2.73
CA SER A 164 13.36 -0.92 -3.05
C SER A 164 13.62 -1.02 -4.56
N VAL A 165 12.61 -1.42 -5.35
CA VAL A 165 12.75 -1.58 -6.82
C VAL A 165 12.88 -0.22 -7.51
N LEU A 166 12.15 0.77 -6.99
CA LEU A 166 12.18 2.13 -7.47
C LEU A 166 13.42 2.90 -6.99
N ASN A 167 14.32 2.26 -6.22
CA ASN A 167 15.52 2.87 -5.64
C ASN A 167 15.22 4.16 -4.86
N LEU A 168 14.08 4.19 -4.16
CA LEU A 168 13.66 5.37 -3.38
C LEU A 168 14.32 5.42 -1.98
N VAL A 169 15.22 4.48 -1.68
CA VAL A 169 16.03 4.39 -0.46
C VAL A 169 17.47 4.13 -0.89
N GLU A 170 18.40 5.00 -0.50
CA GLU A 170 19.84 4.75 -0.61
C GLU A 170 20.28 3.85 0.56
N GLU A 171 21.22 2.93 0.29
CA GLU A 171 21.97 2.16 1.30
C GLU A 171 22.75 3.07 2.27
#